data_AF-A0A078A8M6-F1
#
_entry.id   AF-A0A078A8M6-F1
#
_cell.length_a   1.000
_cell.length_b   1.000
_cell.length_c   1.000
_cell.angle_alpha   90.00
_cell.angle_beta   90.00
_cell.angle_gamma   90.00
#
_symmetry.space_group_name_H-M   'P 1'
#
loop_
_entity.id
_entity.type
_entity.pdbx_description
1 polymer ?
#
loop_
_entity_poly.entity_id
_entity_poly.type
_entity_poly.pdbx_seq_one_letter_code
_entity_poly.pdbx_strand_id
1 'polypeptide(L)'
;MQAIKNQRSKILTLLKSSQSRLVPPSFSHTLRAFASTNKFSRSSPLNYQFYQIGVKDLNADQAGLQDLVPRPKKTQIQFMCKGAFPLDRQGTHMLPKLPTRSVIEDYLASKKVDEDILIDHFGNMFTSTLDNIAKRDYGKLEKLLESKFYETILQNKDNLERFNLSYDLNKVDANESFIIDKMLIKGLYHDRSKNGVNYDYMLVNEQEHYGIRFYLHKYFVGYNAYYLAIENEEFFRIQNEKNEKMTPDDFNTMYKTKDTFDDLSFKLKKRMQESQHSMILRVTFQFRDTNKALSASQGPEPLYDPDYTGNHIIVFENQLTMPSLMAMIDHSEQEFINLRKLNFKNWRIVDIDNYMKGNSFFQKHKTDKEFTDQMEFYLGINDGDNKPTKEQKKDLRQDFEKLAKFILSSEPRSNRGLERFIDEVIAQPEQTVAEVEKLVKEDVTKDNKQQQAQLAMPKEKKQKGGDKQQVNKEENGDQQKQAKQNAAEKKPEQNSNNGSTNEQAEKQAPIQAAPKSSDEKQ
;
A
#
# COMPACT_ATOMS: atom_id res chain seq x y z
N MET A 1 42.58 -22.53 -5.76
CA MET A 1 41.91 -22.37 -7.08
C MET A 1 41.92 -23.62 -7.97
N GLN A 2 43.05 -24.31 -8.22
CA GLN A 2 43.13 -25.41 -9.20
C GLN A 2 42.07 -26.52 -9.02
N ALA A 3 41.81 -26.94 -7.77
CA ALA A 3 40.78 -27.94 -7.46
C ALA A 3 39.38 -27.56 -8.00
N ILE A 4 39.01 -26.28 -7.91
CA ILE A 4 37.73 -25.75 -8.42
C ILE A 4 37.69 -25.82 -9.95
N LYS A 5 38.79 -25.51 -10.64
CA LYS A 5 38.89 -25.68 -12.11
C LYS A 5 38.72 -27.16 -12.50
N ASN A 6 39.33 -28.08 -11.75
CA ASN A 6 39.27 -29.52 -12.03
C ASN A 6 37.90 -30.14 -11.75
N GLN A 7 37.21 -29.74 -10.67
CA GLN A 7 35.81 -30.16 -10.42
C GLN A 7 34.87 -29.60 -11.49
N ARG A 8 35.02 -28.32 -11.86
CA ARG A 8 34.20 -27.67 -12.92
C ARG A 8 34.40 -28.34 -14.28
N SER A 9 35.61 -28.80 -14.59
CA SER A 9 35.92 -29.62 -15.77
C SER A 9 35.17 -30.95 -15.75
N LYS A 10 35.26 -31.73 -14.65
CA LYS A 10 34.54 -33.02 -14.54
C LYS A 10 33.02 -32.88 -14.68
N ILE A 11 32.42 -31.84 -14.09
CA ILE A 11 30.99 -31.53 -14.24
C ILE A 11 30.64 -31.24 -15.71
N LEU A 12 31.46 -30.44 -16.42
CA LEU A 12 31.25 -30.14 -17.84
C LEU A 12 31.42 -31.36 -18.77
N THR A 13 32.23 -32.35 -18.39
CA THR A 13 32.33 -33.61 -19.13
C THR A 13 31.09 -34.49 -18.90
N LEU A 14 30.66 -34.64 -17.64
CA LEU A 14 29.47 -35.42 -17.28
C LEU A 14 28.19 -34.89 -17.94
N LEU A 15 28.04 -33.56 -18.00
CA LEU A 15 26.93 -32.87 -18.68
C LEU A 15 26.92 -33.01 -20.21
N LYS A 16 28.00 -33.53 -20.83
CA LYS A 16 28.05 -33.83 -22.26
C LYS A 16 27.78 -35.31 -22.54
N SER A 17 28.26 -36.22 -21.70
CA SER A 17 28.07 -37.67 -21.88
C SER A 17 26.63 -38.15 -21.76
N SER A 18 25.73 -37.34 -21.19
CA SER A 18 24.29 -37.66 -21.05
C SER A 18 23.41 -37.16 -22.21
N GLN A 19 23.96 -36.49 -23.23
CA GLN A 19 23.18 -35.78 -24.25
C GLN A 19 22.75 -36.64 -25.46
N SER A 20 22.95 -37.97 -25.45
CA SER A 20 22.79 -38.82 -26.63
C SER A 20 21.94 -40.10 -26.42
N ARG A 21 20.70 -39.95 -25.92
CA ARG A 21 19.54 -40.82 -26.25
C ARG A 21 18.19 -40.30 -25.72
N LEU A 22 17.23 -40.17 -26.63
CA LEU A 22 15.78 -40.41 -26.45
C LEU A 22 15.03 -39.65 -25.30
N VAL A 23 14.62 -38.41 -25.57
CA VAL A 23 13.44 -37.74 -24.94
C VAL A 23 12.77 -36.86 -26.02
N PRO A 24 11.42 -36.83 -26.16
CA PRO A 24 10.74 -35.96 -27.12
C PRO A 24 10.75 -34.47 -26.71
N PRO A 25 10.68 -33.51 -27.65
CA PRO A 25 10.92 -32.10 -27.35
C PRO A 25 9.64 -31.26 -27.24
N SER A 26 9.18 -30.99 -26.01
CA SER A 26 8.30 -29.84 -25.73
C SER A 26 8.83 -29.01 -24.55
N PHE A 27 8.71 -27.69 -24.69
CA PHE A 27 9.04 -26.60 -23.76
C PHE A 27 10.45 -26.56 -23.12
N SER A 28 10.86 -27.60 -22.38
CA SER A 28 12.04 -27.57 -21.50
C SER A 28 13.37 -27.31 -22.21
N HIS A 29 13.51 -27.77 -23.46
CA HIS A 29 14.73 -27.56 -24.24
C HIS A 29 14.89 -26.10 -24.70
N THR A 30 13.79 -25.41 -25.00
CA THR A 30 13.78 -24.03 -25.48
C THR A 30 14.28 -23.07 -24.40
N LEU A 31 13.70 -23.14 -23.20
CA LEU A 31 14.13 -22.31 -22.06
C LEU A 31 15.58 -22.63 -21.64
N ARG A 32 16.01 -23.90 -21.67
CA ARG A 32 17.40 -24.28 -21.36
C ARG A 32 18.40 -23.78 -22.42
N ALA A 33 18.04 -23.80 -23.70
CA ALA A 33 18.87 -23.26 -24.78
C ALA A 33 19.10 -21.75 -24.59
N PHE A 34 18.02 -20.97 -24.40
CA PHE A 34 18.12 -19.52 -24.20
C PHE A 34 18.74 -19.11 -22.85
N ALA A 35 18.59 -19.91 -21.79
CA ALA A 35 19.34 -19.70 -20.55
C ALA A 35 20.87 -19.83 -20.74
N SER A 36 21.33 -20.63 -21.72
CA SER A 36 22.75 -20.86 -21.99
C SER A 36 23.44 -19.76 -22.83
N THR A 37 22.68 -19.00 -23.61
CA THR A 37 23.21 -17.94 -24.50
C THR A 37 23.44 -16.61 -23.79
N ASN A 38 22.82 -16.38 -22.63
CA ASN A 38 22.84 -15.11 -21.89
C ASN A 38 24.17 -14.85 -21.12
N LYS A 39 25.29 -14.88 -21.86
CA LYS A 39 26.66 -14.67 -21.34
C LYS A 39 26.95 -13.22 -20.93
N PHE A 40 26.17 -12.25 -21.41
CA PHE A 40 26.36 -10.81 -21.17
C PHE A 40 25.78 -10.30 -19.83
N SER A 41 25.07 -11.13 -19.07
CA SER A 41 24.61 -10.79 -17.70
C SER A 41 25.75 -10.70 -16.66
N ARG A 42 26.96 -11.17 -17.00
CA ARG A 42 28.08 -11.39 -16.06
C ARG A 42 29.09 -10.25 -15.96
N SER A 43 28.90 -9.15 -16.68
CA SER A 43 29.88 -8.05 -16.81
C SER A 43 29.31 -6.67 -16.45
N SER A 44 28.25 -6.60 -15.65
CA SER A 44 27.86 -5.36 -14.97
C SER A 44 28.66 -5.22 -13.66
N PRO A 45 29.45 -4.15 -13.45
CA PRO A 45 30.21 -3.94 -12.21
C PRO A 45 29.32 -3.93 -10.95
N LEU A 46 28.09 -3.41 -11.06
CA LEU A 46 27.09 -3.39 -9.99
C LEU A 46 26.81 -4.79 -9.44
N ASN A 47 26.67 -5.80 -10.31
CA ASN A 47 26.46 -7.19 -9.88
C ASN A 47 27.67 -7.78 -9.13
N TYR A 48 28.86 -7.18 -9.24
CA TYR A 48 30.06 -7.66 -8.56
C TYR A 48 30.22 -7.07 -7.15
N GLN A 49 29.85 -5.79 -6.94
CA GLN A 49 29.86 -5.18 -5.60
C GLN A 49 28.87 -5.87 -4.64
N PHE A 50 27.62 -6.12 -5.07
CA PHE A 50 26.66 -6.89 -4.27
C PHE A 50 27.11 -8.33 -3.97
N TYR A 51 28.01 -8.90 -4.79
CA TYR A 51 28.58 -10.25 -4.56
C TYR A 51 29.85 -10.27 -3.71
N GLN A 52 30.43 -9.11 -3.34
CA GLN A 52 31.65 -9.04 -2.52
C GLN A 52 31.44 -8.47 -1.11
N ILE A 53 30.36 -7.72 -0.88
CA ILE A 53 30.09 -7.07 0.42
C ILE A 53 29.48 -8.06 1.44
N GLY A 54 28.58 -8.95 1.00
CA GLY A 54 27.94 -9.92 1.88
C GLY A 54 28.78 -11.17 2.18
N VAL A 55 29.00 -11.46 3.48
CA VAL A 55 29.01 -12.80 4.15
C VAL A 55 29.92 -12.83 5.40
N LYS A 56 30.99 -12.04 5.48
CA LYS A 56 32.00 -12.23 6.55
C LYS A 56 31.75 -11.53 7.88
N ASP A 57 31.39 -10.25 7.87
CA ASP A 57 31.49 -9.40 9.08
C ASP A 57 30.14 -9.05 9.73
N LEU A 58 29.03 -9.52 9.16
CA LEU A 58 27.63 -9.23 9.60
C LEU A 58 27.22 -9.73 11.01
N ASN A 59 28.13 -10.38 11.75
CA ASN A 59 27.84 -10.95 13.08
C ASN A 59 28.42 -10.15 14.26
N ALA A 60 29.17 -9.07 14.02
CA ALA A 60 29.83 -8.32 15.10
C ALA A 60 28.93 -7.27 15.76
N ASP A 61 28.32 -6.38 14.96
CA ASP A 61 27.82 -5.10 15.46
C ASP A 61 26.33 -5.08 15.86
N GLN A 62 25.59 -6.19 15.69
CA GLN A 62 24.17 -6.25 16.08
C GLN A 62 23.93 -6.22 17.60
N ALA A 63 24.97 -6.36 18.41
CA ALA A 63 24.90 -6.23 19.87
C ALA A 63 24.59 -4.80 20.37
N GLY A 64 24.64 -3.79 19.49
CA GLY A 64 24.37 -2.39 19.83
C GLY A 64 22.92 -1.91 19.63
N LEU A 65 22.01 -2.75 19.10
CA LEU A 65 20.60 -2.35 18.94
C LEU A 65 19.91 -2.36 20.31
N GLN A 66 19.73 -1.17 20.87
CA GLN A 66 19.14 -0.90 22.19
C GLN A 66 17.83 -1.68 22.42
N ASP A 67 17.58 -2.09 23.67
CA ASP A 67 16.34 -2.74 24.10
C ASP A 67 15.11 -2.00 23.55
N LEU A 68 14.45 -2.63 22.57
CA LEU A 68 13.24 -2.09 21.96
C LEU A 68 12.11 -2.14 22.98
N VAL A 69 11.99 -1.06 23.75
CA VAL A 69 10.97 -0.86 24.79
C VAL A 69 9.64 -1.43 24.30
N PRO A 70 9.10 -2.49 24.94
CA PRO A 70 8.02 -3.27 24.37
C PRO A 70 6.76 -2.41 24.32
N ARG A 71 6.47 -1.86 23.13
CA ARG A 71 5.36 -0.94 22.93
C ARG A 71 4.06 -1.65 23.31
N PRO A 72 3.22 -1.08 24.20
CA PRO A 72 1.92 -1.67 24.52
C PRO A 72 1.06 -1.66 23.25
N LYS A 73 0.90 -2.83 22.63
CA LYS A 73 0.01 -3.01 21.50
C LYS A 73 -1.42 -3.00 22.04
N LYS A 74 -2.27 -2.07 21.59
CA LYS A 74 -3.72 -2.29 21.69
C LYS A 74 -4.04 -3.61 21.00
N THR A 75 -4.60 -4.56 21.73
CA THR A 75 -4.98 -5.90 21.20
C THR A 75 -6.19 -5.83 20.27
N GLN A 76 -7.01 -4.79 20.43
CA GLN A 76 -8.15 -4.45 19.57
C GLN A 76 -8.14 -2.94 19.32
N ILE A 77 -8.37 -2.53 18.08
CA ILE A 77 -8.59 -1.12 17.70
C ILE A 77 -10.08 -1.00 17.36
N GLN A 78 -10.79 -0.10 18.04
CA GLN A 78 -12.23 0.08 17.82
C GLN A 78 -12.46 1.29 16.91
N PHE A 79 -12.68 1.03 15.63
CA PHE A 79 -12.86 2.08 14.64
C PHE A 79 -14.26 2.73 14.71
N MET A 80 -14.30 4.05 14.49
CA MET A 80 -15.51 4.85 14.49
C MET A 80 -16.57 4.36 13.48
N CYS A 81 -17.83 4.70 13.75
CA CYS A 81 -18.98 4.32 12.93
C CYS A 81 -19.08 2.80 12.68
N LYS A 82 -18.78 1.96 13.68
CA LYS A 82 -18.75 0.49 13.60
C LYS A 82 -17.78 -0.05 12.54
N GLY A 83 -16.59 0.53 12.41
CA GLY A 83 -15.62 0.15 11.37
C GLY A 83 -15.80 0.82 10.01
N ALA A 84 -16.79 1.70 9.87
CA ALA A 84 -17.02 2.42 8.63
C ALA A 84 -16.14 3.67 8.46
N PHE A 85 -15.66 4.27 9.56
CA PHE A 85 -14.85 5.49 9.54
C PHE A 85 -13.43 5.22 10.07
N PRO A 86 -12.36 5.67 9.39
CA PRO A 86 -11.00 5.21 9.65
C PRO A 86 -10.28 6.01 10.75
N LEU A 87 -10.89 6.09 11.95
CA LEU A 87 -10.26 6.60 13.17
C LEU A 87 -10.55 5.67 14.34
N ASP A 88 -9.62 5.53 15.27
CA ASP A 88 -9.84 4.86 16.56
C ASP A 88 -10.75 5.73 17.46
N ARG A 89 -11.81 5.15 18.02
CA ARG A 89 -12.75 5.79 18.96
C ARG A 89 -12.07 6.35 20.22
N GLN A 90 -10.93 5.79 20.59
CA GLN A 90 -10.08 6.21 21.71
C GLN A 90 -8.89 7.08 21.23
N GLY A 91 -8.66 7.16 19.93
CA GLY A 91 -7.40 7.65 19.37
C GLY A 91 -6.19 6.83 19.80
N THR A 92 -5.02 7.33 19.41
CA THR A 92 -3.71 6.68 19.57
C THR A 92 -2.94 7.24 20.77
N HIS A 93 -1.97 6.49 21.28
CA HIS A 93 -0.97 7.08 22.19
C HIS A 93 0.06 7.84 21.35
N MET A 94 0.46 9.04 21.82
CA MET A 94 1.54 9.82 21.20
C MET A 94 2.79 8.96 21.01
N LEU A 95 3.21 8.78 19.76
CA LEU A 95 4.44 8.05 19.46
C LEU A 95 5.67 8.96 19.60
N PRO A 96 6.80 8.46 20.12
CA PRO A 96 8.04 9.22 20.12
C PRO A 96 8.51 9.47 18.68
N LYS A 97 8.90 10.72 18.37
CA LYS A 97 9.57 11.05 17.12
C LYS A 97 10.86 10.24 17.00
N LEU A 98 11.04 9.55 15.86
CA LEU A 98 12.23 8.72 15.63
C LEU A 98 13.43 9.59 15.22
N PRO A 99 14.67 9.09 15.38
CA PRO A 99 15.86 9.79 14.91
C PRO A 99 15.77 10.14 13.41
N THR A 100 16.27 11.31 13.05
CA THR A 100 16.34 11.76 11.65
C THR A 100 17.29 10.87 10.84
N ARG A 101 16.97 10.70 9.55
CA ARG A 101 17.64 9.76 8.65
C ARG A 101 18.37 10.54 7.57
N SER A 102 19.70 10.56 7.61
CA SER A 102 20.54 11.50 6.83
C SER A 102 20.16 11.59 5.35
N VAL A 103 20.01 10.45 4.66
CA VAL A 103 19.65 10.39 3.23
C VAL A 103 18.36 11.16 2.92
N ILE A 104 17.41 11.18 3.85
CA ILE A 104 16.09 11.79 3.66
C ILE A 104 16.13 13.28 3.99
N GLU A 105 16.89 13.68 5.01
CA GLU A 105 17.10 15.11 5.29
C GLU A 105 17.90 15.76 4.14
N ASP A 106 18.95 15.10 3.65
CA ASP A 106 19.70 15.50 2.45
C ASP A 106 18.78 15.63 1.23
N TYR A 107 17.90 14.64 1.02
CA TYR A 107 16.94 14.65 -0.07
C TYR A 107 15.98 15.84 0.03
N LEU A 108 15.34 16.05 1.19
CA LEU A 108 14.36 17.12 1.41
C LEU A 108 15.01 18.50 1.36
N ALA A 109 16.20 18.67 1.94
CA ALA A 109 17.02 19.87 1.82
C ALA A 109 17.36 20.16 0.34
N SER A 110 17.70 19.15 -0.47
CA SER A 110 17.92 19.30 -1.92
C SER A 110 16.64 19.67 -2.70
N LYS A 111 15.45 19.59 -2.09
CA LYS A 111 14.18 20.11 -2.63
C LYS A 111 13.75 21.43 -2.02
N LYS A 112 14.48 21.96 -1.02
CA LYS A 112 14.07 23.10 -0.19
C LYS A 112 12.71 22.87 0.47
N VAL A 113 12.51 21.66 0.99
CA VAL A 113 11.34 21.26 1.77
C VAL A 113 11.79 21.03 3.19
N ASP A 114 11.35 21.89 4.10
CA ASP A 114 11.51 21.73 5.55
C ASP A 114 10.43 20.81 6.15
N GLU A 115 10.45 20.61 7.46
CA GLU A 115 9.43 19.79 8.13
C GLU A 115 8.09 20.53 8.26
N ASP A 116 8.12 21.86 8.38
CA ASP A 116 6.92 22.68 8.64
C ASP A 116 5.99 22.73 7.42
N ILE A 117 6.56 22.87 6.21
CA ILE A 117 5.84 22.73 4.93
C ILE A 117 5.19 21.35 4.81
N LEU A 118 5.83 20.29 5.32
CA LEU A 118 5.25 18.96 5.32
C LEU A 118 4.13 18.82 6.37
N ILE A 119 4.31 19.37 7.58
CA ILE A 119 3.31 19.34 8.66
C ILE A 119 2.03 20.09 8.24
N ASP A 120 2.15 21.31 7.69
CA ASP A 120 1.01 22.04 7.13
C ASP A 120 0.32 21.26 6.00
N HIS A 121 1.11 20.76 5.04
CA HIS A 121 0.56 20.02 3.90
C HIS A 121 -0.20 18.75 4.32
N PHE A 122 0.34 17.99 5.27
CA PHE A 122 -0.29 16.77 5.79
C PHE A 122 -1.48 17.06 6.70
N GLY A 123 -1.42 18.11 7.52
CA GLY A 123 -2.57 18.61 8.27
C GLY A 123 -3.72 18.99 7.33
N ASN A 124 -3.46 19.80 6.32
CA ASN A 124 -4.44 20.22 5.31
C ASN A 124 -5.00 19.05 4.48
N MET A 125 -4.17 18.06 4.12
CA MET A 125 -4.66 16.83 3.47
C MET A 125 -5.58 16.01 4.38
N PHE A 126 -5.24 15.85 5.66
CA PHE A 126 -6.01 15.04 6.60
C PHE A 126 -7.34 15.72 6.97
N THR A 127 -7.33 17.01 7.32
CA THR A 127 -8.55 17.78 7.61
C THR A 127 -9.49 17.83 6.41
N SER A 128 -8.96 18.01 5.19
CA SER A 128 -9.75 17.92 3.96
C SER A 128 -10.31 16.52 3.71
N THR A 129 -9.60 15.46 4.12
CA THR A 129 -10.12 14.07 4.02
C THR A 129 -11.33 13.89 4.95
N LEU A 130 -11.23 14.30 6.22
CA LEU A 130 -12.34 14.23 7.18
C LEU A 130 -13.54 15.08 6.72
N ASP A 131 -13.28 16.31 6.25
CA ASP A 131 -14.28 17.23 5.72
C ASP A 131 -15.04 16.65 4.50
N ASN A 132 -14.32 16.06 3.54
CA ASN A 132 -14.94 15.45 2.36
C ASN A 132 -15.73 14.17 2.71
N ILE A 133 -15.32 13.38 3.70
CA ILE A 133 -16.13 12.24 4.17
C ILE A 133 -17.43 12.73 4.83
N ALA A 134 -17.36 13.73 5.71
CA ALA A 134 -18.56 14.32 6.34
C ALA A 134 -19.52 14.92 5.30
N LYS A 135 -18.98 15.62 4.29
CA LYS A 135 -19.73 16.19 3.15
C LYS A 135 -20.15 15.17 2.08
N ARG A 136 -19.77 13.88 2.22
CA ARG A 136 -20.04 12.80 1.26
C ARG A 136 -19.45 13.05 -0.15
N ASP A 137 -18.38 13.83 -0.25
CA ASP A 137 -17.69 14.14 -1.52
C ASP A 137 -16.60 13.10 -1.84
N TYR A 138 -17.06 11.91 -2.22
CA TYR A 138 -16.21 10.80 -2.61
C TYR A 138 -15.32 11.12 -3.84
N GLY A 139 -15.77 12.03 -4.73
CA GLY A 139 -15.04 12.45 -5.93
C GLY A 139 -13.85 13.40 -5.67
N LYS A 140 -13.78 14.03 -4.49
CA LYS A 140 -12.52 14.59 -3.97
C LYS A 140 -11.72 13.56 -3.18
N LEU A 141 -12.37 12.69 -2.42
CA LEU A 141 -11.72 11.67 -1.58
C LEU A 141 -10.82 10.71 -2.39
N GLU A 142 -11.27 10.28 -3.57
CA GLU A 142 -10.50 9.48 -4.55
C GLU A 142 -9.12 10.09 -4.90
N LYS A 143 -8.99 11.41 -4.82
CA LYS A 143 -7.76 12.15 -5.17
C LYS A 143 -6.81 12.34 -3.98
N LEU A 144 -7.29 12.08 -2.76
CA LEU A 144 -6.53 12.21 -1.51
C LEU A 144 -6.09 10.84 -0.98
N LEU A 145 -6.90 9.80 -1.15
CA LEU A 145 -6.61 8.43 -0.70
C LEU A 145 -5.92 7.59 -1.77
N GLU A 146 -5.21 6.55 -1.34
CA GLU A 146 -4.80 5.43 -2.21
C GLU A 146 -6.02 4.57 -2.60
N SER A 147 -6.00 4.01 -3.81
CA SER A 147 -7.17 3.36 -4.44
C SER A 147 -7.82 2.28 -3.58
N LYS A 148 -7.05 1.36 -3.01
CA LYS A 148 -7.57 0.29 -2.16
C LYS A 148 -8.17 0.81 -0.85
N PHE A 149 -7.61 1.89 -0.29
CA PHE A 149 -8.18 2.56 0.88
C PHE A 149 -9.51 3.26 0.51
N TYR A 150 -9.55 3.97 -0.62
CA TYR A 150 -10.78 4.57 -1.15
C TYR A 150 -11.89 3.53 -1.42
N GLU A 151 -11.56 2.40 -2.05
CA GLU A 151 -12.47 1.27 -2.25
C GLU A 151 -13.02 0.74 -0.92
N THR A 152 -12.19 0.65 0.12
CA THR A 152 -12.59 0.18 1.46
C THR A 152 -13.57 1.17 2.14
N ILE A 153 -13.38 2.48 1.93
CA ILE A 153 -14.34 3.50 2.39
C ILE A 153 -15.65 3.44 1.60
N LEU A 154 -15.60 3.27 0.27
CA LEU A 154 -16.80 3.10 -0.57
C LEU A 154 -17.63 1.88 -0.17
N GLN A 155 -16.98 0.75 0.13
CA GLN A 155 -17.65 -0.46 0.63
C GLN A 155 -18.40 -0.25 1.95
N ASN A 156 -18.02 0.78 2.72
CA ASN A 156 -18.62 1.14 4.01
C ASN A 156 -19.53 2.38 3.95
N LYS A 157 -19.75 2.95 2.76
CA LYS A 157 -20.57 4.15 2.53
C LYS A 157 -21.93 4.12 3.22
N ASP A 158 -22.68 3.04 3.04
CA ASP A 158 -24.04 2.90 3.56
C ASP A 158 -24.11 2.87 5.10
N ASN A 159 -22.98 2.61 5.78
CA ASN A 159 -22.86 2.73 7.22
C ASN A 159 -22.46 4.16 7.62
N LEU A 160 -21.50 4.78 6.93
CA LEU A 160 -21.09 6.18 7.15
C LEU A 160 -22.28 7.15 7.07
N GLU A 161 -23.13 6.98 6.05
CA GLU A 161 -24.25 7.89 5.77
C GLU A 161 -25.34 7.88 6.87
N ARG A 162 -25.35 6.89 7.77
CA ARG A 162 -26.27 6.77 8.92
C ARG A 162 -25.87 7.62 10.12
N PHE A 163 -24.61 8.02 10.24
CA PHE A 163 -24.10 8.79 11.40
C PHE A 163 -24.23 10.32 11.22
N ASN A 164 -24.76 10.76 10.06
CA ASN A 164 -24.94 12.15 9.64
C ASN A 164 -23.88 13.11 10.21
N LEU A 165 -22.64 12.85 9.80
CA LEU A 165 -21.43 13.47 10.29
C LEU A 165 -21.34 14.95 9.86
N SER A 166 -20.78 15.76 10.74
CA SER A 166 -20.36 17.14 10.46
C SER A 166 -18.94 17.36 10.97
N TYR A 167 -18.19 18.22 10.30
CA TYR A 167 -16.79 18.51 10.61
C TYR A 167 -16.59 20.02 10.70
N ASP A 168 -15.96 20.48 11.78
CA ASP A 168 -15.81 21.90 12.12
C ASP A 168 -14.34 22.29 12.14
N LEU A 169 -13.87 22.82 11.00
CA LEU A 169 -12.48 23.25 10.80
C LEU A 169 -12.02 24.28 11.84
N ASN A 170 -12.92 25.06 12.44
CA ASN A 170 -12.58 26.09 13.43
C ASN A 170 -12.16 25.49 14.79
N LYS A 171 -12.40 24.20 15.02
CA LYS A 171 -11.95 23.47 16.22
C LYS A 171 -10.58 22.84 16.06
N VAL A 172 -10.08 22.69 14.83
CA VAL A 172 -8.84 21.96 14.58
C VAL A 172 -7.64 22.77 15.07
N ASP A 173 -7.01 22.31 16.15
CA ASP A 173 -5.74 22.85 16.62
C ASP A 173 -4.59 21.92 16.19
N ALA A 174 -4.12 22.10 14.94
CA ALA A 174 -3.07 21.27 14.36
C ALA A 174 -1.66 21.58 14.91
N ASN A 175 -1.47 22.61 15.74
CA ASN A 175 -0.16 23.15 16.12
C ASN A 175 0.75 22.16 16.88
N GLU A 176 0.18 21.11 17.47
CA GLU A 176 0.91 20.06 18.18
C GLU A 176 1.12 18.77 17.34
N SER A 177 0.86 18.82 16.03
CA SER A 177 1.08 17.71 15.09
C SER A 177 2.54 17.66 14.62
N PHE A 178 3.09 16.46 14.40
CA PHE A 178 4.51 16.28 14.03
C PHE A 178 4.76 15.02 13.20
N ILE A 179 5.91 14.97 12.51
CA ILE A 179 6.33 13.79 11.77
C ILE A 179 7.07 12.82 12.70
N ILE A 180 6.55 11.59 12.81
CA ILE A 180 7.12 10.50 13.62
C ILE A 180 8.32 9.87 12.89
N ASP A 181 8.15 9.60 11.59
CA ASP A 181 9.14 8.89 10.78
C ASP A 181 9.03 9.26 9.29
N LYS A 182 10.14 9.19 8.57
CA LYS A 182 10.27 9.42 7.13
C LYS A 182 11.05 8.24 6.54
N MET A 183 10.63 7.66 5.41
CA MET A 183 11.32 6.49 4.82
C MET A 183 11.23 6.49 3.30
N LEU A 184 12.36 6.23 2.63
CA LEU A 184 12.40 5.95 1.20
C LEU A 184 12.23 4.44 0.97
N ILE A 185 11.16 4.06 0.27
CA ILE A 185 10.88 2.68 -0.14
C ILE A 185 11.37 2.53 -1.58
N LYS A 186 12.31 1.62 -1.83
CA LYS A 186 12.94 1.40 -3.15
C LYS A 186 12.54 0.06 -3.73
N GLY A 187 12.23 0.01 -5.03
CA GLY A 187 11.87 -1.23 -5.74
C GLY A 187 10.37 -1.56 -5.75
N LEU A 188 9.51 -0.63 -5.31
CA LEU A 188 8.05 -0.78 -5.24
C LEU A 188 7.33 0.49 -5.70
N TYR A 189 6.16 0.32 -6.30
CA TYR A 189 5.25 1.41 -6.66
C TYR A 189 4.27 1.72 -5.53
N HIS A 190 3.86 2.99 -5.44
CA HIS A 190 2.74 3.41 -4.58
C HIS A 190 1.43 2.72 -4.98
N ASP A 191 1.20 2.57 -6.28
CA ASP A 191 0.11 1.81 -6.87
C ASP A 191 0.32 0.32 -6.59
N ARG A 192 -0.49 -0.21 -5.66
CA ARG A 192 -0.44 -1.59 -5.20
C ARG A 192 -0.71 -2.61 -6.30
N SER A 193 -1.38 -2.24 -7.38
CA SER A 193 -1.69 -3.13 -8.53
C SER A 193 -0.47 -3.42 -9.41
N LYS A 194 0.58 -2.58 -9.34
CA LYS A 194 1.83 -2.72 -10.12
C LYS A 194 2.89 -3.57 -9.40
N ASN A 195 2.68 -3.91 -8.13
CA ASN A 195 3.60 -4.71 -7.34
C ASN A 195 3.18 -6.19 -7.39
N GLY A 196 4.17 -7.09 -7.42
CA GLY A 196 3.95 -8.53 -7.29
C GLY A 196 3.45 -8.95 -5.90
N VAL A 197 3.47 -10.25 -5.62
CA VAL A 197 3.17 -10.77 -4.28
C VAL A 197 4.34 -10.55 -3.32
N ASN A 198 4.10 -10.68 -2.01
CA ASN A 198 5.14 -10.67 -0.97
C ASN A 198 6.35 -11.55 -1.33
N TYR A 199 6.08 -12.74 -1.88
CA TYR A 199 7.10 -13.71 -2.27
C TYR A 199 7.95 -13.33 -3.48
N ASP A 200 7.56 -12.34 -4.28
CA ASP A 200 8.32 -11.92 -5.47
C ASP A 200 9.51 -11.01 -5.13
N TYR A 201 9.61 -10.54 -3.88
CA TYR A 201 10.62 -9.59 -3.43
C TYR A 201 11.44 -10.13 -2.26
N MET A 202 12.72 -9.76 -2.23
CA MET A 202 13.62 -9.95 -1.09
C MET A 202 13.86 -8.60 -0.42
N LEU A 203 13.77 -8.55 0.90
CA LEU A 203 13.94 -7.31 1.67
C LEU A 203 15.40 -7.16 2.11
N VAL A 204 16.03 -6.05 1.69
CA VAL A 204 17.43 -5.70 1.96
C VAL A 204 17.46 -4.52 2.94
N ASN A 205 17.78 -4.80 4.21
CA ASN A 205 17.74 -3.81 5.30
C ASN A 205 19.08 -3.08 5.54
N GLU A 206 20.12 -3.36 4.75
CA GLU A 206 21.47 -2.79 4.91
C GLU A 206 21.51 -1.26 4.86
N GLN A 207 20.49 -0.63 4.26
CA GLN A 207 20.35 0.84 4.17
C GLN A 207 19.19 1.39 5.04
N GLU A 208 18.51 0.57 5.84
CA GLU A 208 17.26 0.98 6.52
C GLU A 208 17.49 2.04 7.60
N HIS A 209 18.62 1.96 8.32
CA HIS A 209 19.02 2.96 9.31
C HIS A 209 19.38 4.32 8.67
N TYR A 210 19.92 4.32 7.44
CA TYR A 210 20.09 5.54 6.64
C TYR A 210 18.76 6.09 6.09
N GLY A 211 17.67 5.30 6.13
CA GLY A 211 16.33 5.69 5.70
C GLY A 211 15.83 5.02 4.41
N ILE A 212 16.60 4.10 3.81
CA ILE A 212 16.17 3.39 2.60
C ILE A 212 15.77 1.95 2.95
N ARG A 213 14.49 1.61 2.80
CA ARG A 213 14.02 0.21 2.81
C ARG A 213 13.92 -0.29 1.38
N PHE A 214 14.68 -1.35 1.06
CA PHE A 214 14.89 -1.78 -0.32
C PHE A 214 14.31 -3.17 -0.57
N TYR A 215 13.40 -3.27 -1.55
CA TYR A 215 12.78 -4.51 -1.98
C TYR A 215 13.35 -4.91 -3.35
N LEU A 216 14.20 -5.93 -3.36
CA LEU A 216 14.86 -6.48 -4.54
C LEU A 216 13.97 -7.55 -5.18
N HIS A 217 13.43 -7.30 -6.37
CA HIS A 217 12.58 -8.28 -7.05
C HIS A 217 13.37 -9.51 -7.50
N LYS A 218 12.86 -10.73 -7.27
CA LYS A 218 13.59 -11.99 -7.46
C LYS A 218 14.05 -12.25 -8.89
N TYR A 219 13.45 -11.57 -9.89
CA TYR A 219 13.96 -11.47 -11.26
C TYR A 219 15.48 -11.25 -11.31
N PHE A 220 16.01 -10.35 -10.46
CA PHE A 220 17.42 -9.96 -10.47
C PHE A 220 18.38 -11.00 -9.87
N VAL A 221 17.89 -11.96 -9.08
CA VAL A 221 18.71 -13.04 -8.50
C VAL A 221 18.57 -14.38 -9.23
N GLY A 222 17.99 -14.37 -10.44
CA GLY A 222 17.99 -15.53 -11.35
C GLY A 222 16.61 -16.08 -11.71
N TYR A 223 15.53 -15.56 -11.15
CA TYR A 223 14.15 -15.99 -11.48
C TYR A 223 13.61 -15.37 -12.78
N ASN A 224 14.48 -14.79 -13.62
CA ASN A 224 14.08 -14.09 -14.84
C ASN A 224 13.31 -14.98 -15.84
N ALA A 225 13.64 -16.28 -15.93
CA ALA A 225 12.92 -17.23 -16.77
C ALA A 225 11.50 -17.54 -16.24
N TYR A 226 11.32 -17.57 -14.91
CA TYR A 226 10.03 -17.80 -14.25
C TYR A 226 9.08 -16.62 -14.47
N TYR A 227 9.55 -15.39 -14.25
CA TYR A 227 8.73 -14.19 -14.53
C TYR A 227 8.44 -14.00 -16.02
N LEU A 228 9.36 -14.39 -16.91
CA LEU A 228 9.09 -14.40 -18.35
C LEU A 228 7.97 -15.39 -18.70
N ALA A 229 7.99 -16.59 -18.12
CA ALA A 229 6.96 -17.61 -18.33
C ALA A 229 5.58 -17.15 -17.85
N ILE A 230 5.47 -16.60 -16.63
CA ILE A 230 4.20 -16.11 -16.06
C ILE A 230 3.60 -14.98 -16.88
N GLU A 231 4.38 -13.92 -17.15
CA GLU A 231 3.83 -12.72 -17.81
C GLU A 231 3.46 -12.92 -19.28
N ASN A 232 3.87 -14.05 -19.86
CA ASN A 232 3.66 -14.40 -21.26
C ASN A 232 3.07 -15.81 -21.40
N GLU A 233 2.34 -16.29 -20.39
CA GLU A 233 1.78 -17.64 -20.33
C GLU A 233 0.95 -17.98 -21.58
N GLU A 234 0.08 -17.05 -22.02
CA GLU A 234 -0.70 -17.14 -23.25
C GLU A 234 0.18 -17.32 -24.51
N PHE A 235 1.28 -16.57 -24.63
CA PHE A 235 2.23 -16.73 -25.74
C PHE A 235 2.88 -18.11 -25.69
N PHE A 236 3.32 -18.58 -24.52
CA PHE A 236 3.94 -19.89 -24.38
C PHE A 236 2.95 -21.05 -24.61
N ARG A 237 1.68 -20.92 -24.20
CA ARG A 237 0.62 -21.88 -24.52
C ARG A 237 0.42 -21.99 -26.02
N ILE A 238 0.19 -20.86 -26.70
CA ILE A 238 0.00 -20.79 -28.15
C ILE A 238 1.23 -21.32 -28.92
N GLN A 239 2.44 -21.10 -28.41
CA GLN A 239 3.66 -21.66 -29.01
C GLN A 239 3.78 -23.16 -28.80
N ASN A 240 3.42 -23.70 -27.63
CA ASN A 240 3.40 -25.15 -27.40
C ASN A 240 2.38 -25.85 -28.30
N GLU A 241 1.14 -25.34 -28.39
CA GLU A 241 0.10 -25.85 -29.29
C GLU A 241 0.49 -25.81 -30.78
N LYS A 242 1.43 -24.93 -31.16
CA LYS A 242 2.01 -24.87 -32.52
C LYS A 242 3.16 -25.84 -32.68
N ASN A 243 4.09 -25.90 -31.72
CA ASN A 243 5.25 -26.79 -31.76
C ASN A 243 4.84 -28.27 -31.88
N GLU A 244 3.75 -28.69 -31.24
CA GLU A 244 3.17 -30.04 -31.38
C GLU A 244 2.70 -30.39 -32.80
N LYS A 245 2.48 -29.37 -33.64
CA LYS A 245 1.98 -29.49 -35.03
C LYS A 245 3.03 -29.07 -36.06
N MET A 246 4.21 -28.68 -35.62
CA MET A 246 5.25 -28.04 -36.43
C MET A 246 6.20 -29.09 -37.01
N THR A 247 6.49 -28.98 -38.31
CA THR A 247 7.39 -29.91 -39.01
C THR A 247 8.85 -29.49 -38.87
N PRO A 248 9.83 -30.40 -39.06
CA PRO A 248 11.26 -30.03 -39.05
C PRO A 248 11.64 -28.95 -40.08
N ASP A 249 10.88 -28.82 -41.16
CA ASP A 249 11.14 -27.89 -42.26
C ASP A 249 10.61 -26.45 -41.99
N ASP A 250 9.84 -26.24 -40.92
CA ASP A 250 9.27 -24.94 -40.50
C ASP A 250 10.32 -23.96 -39.92
N PHE A 251 11.54 -23.98 -40.44
CA PHE A 251 12.70 -23.21 -39.97
C PHE A 251 12.40 -21.71 -39.82
N ASN A 252 11.65 -21.11 -40.76
CA ASN A 252 11.21 -19.71 -40.69
C ASN A 252 10.31 -19.38 -39.48
N THR A 253 9.54 -20.34 -38.98
CA THR A 253 8.69 -20.18 -37.79
C THR A 253 9.53 -20.16 -36.51
N MET A 254 10.63 -20.93 -36.47
CA MET A 254 11.57 -20.93 -35.35
C MET A 254 12.25 -19.56 -35.16
N TYR A 255 12.67 -18.92 -36.26
CA TYR A 255 13.29 -17.58 -36.20
C TYR A 255 12.30 -16.52 -35.70
N LYS A 256 11.09 -16.46 -36.26
CA LYS A 256 10.04 -15.53 -35.80
C LYS A 256 9.70 -15.70 -34.32
N THR A 257 9.65 -16.94 -33.84
CA THR A 257 9.41 -17.24 -32.42
C THR A 257 10.58 -16.81 -31.53
N LYS A 258 11.83 -16.97 -31.99
CA LYS A 258 13.01 -16.43 -31.30
C LYS A 258 12.98 -14.90 -31.22
N ASP A 259 12.75 -14.20 -32.34
CA ASP A 259 12.80 -12.73 -32.35
C ASP A 259 11.69 -12.14 -31.47
N THR A 260 10.53 -12.79 -31.43
CA THR A 260 9.45 -12.45 -30.48
C THR A 260 9.87 -12.70 -29.02
N PHE A 261 10.52 -13.83 -28.73
CA PHE A 261 11.03 -14.13 -27.39
C PHE A 261 12.09 -13.12 -26.91
N ASP A 262 13.01 -12.70 -27.79
CA ASP A 262 14.04 -11.71 -27.47
C ASP A 262 13.41 -10.32 -27.17
N ASP A 263 12.35 -9.92 -27.90
CA ASP A 263 11.55 -8.71 -27.63
C ASP A 263 10.77 -8.79 -26.29
N LEU A 264 10.08 -9.90 -26.01
CA LEU A 264 9.39 -10.10 -24.73
C LEU A 264 10.36 -10.08 -23.54
N SER A 265 11.53 -10.72 -23.70
CA SER A 265 12.61 -10.71 -22.71
C SER A 265 13.18 -9.30 -22.49
N PHE A 266 13.34 -8.50 -23.54
CA PHE A 266 13.75 -7.10 -23.46
C PHE A 266 12.71 -6.22 -22.76
N LYS A 267 11.42 -6.36 -23.10
CA LYS A 267 10.29 -5.65 -22.47
C LYS A 267 10.20 -5.94 -20.96
N LEU A 268 10.24 -7.22 -20.59
CA LEU A 268 10.30 -7.66 -19.19
C LEU A 268 11.52 -7.05 -18.48
N LYS A 269 12.71 -7.16 -19.06
CA LYS A 269 13.95 -6.61 -18.48
C LYS A 269 13.83 -5.11 -18.23
N LYS A 270 13.33 -4.35 -19.22
CA LYS A 270 13.14 -2.90 -19.10
C LYS A 270 12.20 -2.55 -17.96
N ARG A 271 10.99 -3.13 -17.92
CA ARG A 271 10.00 -2.87 -16.85
C ARG A 271 10.53 -3.29 -15.47
N MET A 272 11.27 -4.40 -15.39
CA MET A 272 11.93 -4.83 -14.15
C MET A 272 12.98 -3.82 -13.68
N GLN A 273 13.80 -3.27 -14.59
CA GLN A 273 14.77 -2.20 -14.24
C GLN A 273 14.06 -0.91 -13.80
N GLU A 274 12.99 -0.50 -14.50
CA GLU A 274 12.20 0.68 -14.12
C GLU A 274 11.50 0.49 -12.75
N SER A 275 11.04 -0.72 -12.44
CA SER A 275 10.49 -1.12 -11.13
C SER A 275 11.57 -1.10 -10.04
N GLN A 276 12.75 -1.65 -10.31
CA GLN A 276 13.89 -1.69 -9.39
C GLN A 276 14.38 -0.29 -8.97
N HIS A 277 14.20 0.71 -9.86
CA HIS A 277 14.51 2.11 -9.60
C HIS A 277 13.27 2.98 -9.31
N SER A 278 12.09 2.38 -9.13
CA SER A 278 10.94 3.06 -8.52
C SER A 278 11.24 3.39 -7.04
N MET A 279 10.70 4.51 -6.57
CA MET A 279 10.92 4.97 -5.20
C MET A 279 9.71 5.74 -4.66
N ILE A 280 9.31 5.42 -3.45
CA ILE A 280 8.22 6.06 -2.71
C ILE A 280 8.85 6.77 -1.50
N LEU A 281 8.48 8.02 -1.23
CA LEU A 281 8.68 8.62 0.08
C LEU A 281 7.44 8.34 0.93
N ARG A 282 7.56 7.48 1.95
CA ARG A 282 6.54 7.24 2.97
C ARG A 282 6.82 8.13 4.19
N VAL A 283 5.79 8.75 4.75
CA VAL A 283 5.87 9.56 5.97
C VAL A 283 4.82 9.07 6.96
N THR A 284 5.22 8.90 8.22
CA THR A 284 4.31 8.61 9.34
C THR A 284 4.13 9.88 10.16
N PHE A 285 2.89 10.36 10.26
CA PHE A 285 2.52 11.66 10.83
C PHE A 285 1.63 11.44 12.05
N GLN A 286 1.97 12.07 13.18
CA GLN A 286 1.09 12.18 14.33
C GLN A 286 0.28 13.47 14.16
N PHE A 287 -1.01 13.34 13.85
CA PHE A 287 -1.95 14.44 13.95
C PHE A 287 -2.53 14.50 15.37
N ARG A 288 -2.86 15.70 15.82
CA ARG A 288 -3.50 15.94 17.12
C ARG A 288 -4.68 16.90 16.96
N ASP A 289 -5.86 16.47 17.39
CA ASP A 289 -7.10 17.23 17.55
C ASP A 289 -7.73 16.87 18.90
N THR A 290 -7.41 17.70 19.90
CA THR A 290 -7.98 17.62 21.26
C THR A 290 -9.44 18.07 21.33
N ASN A 291 -9.93 18.78 20.30
CA ASN A 291 -11.18 19.54 20.36
C ASN A 291 -12.38 18.80 19.73
N LYS A 292 -12.18 17.58 19.24
CA LYS A 292 -13.23 16.71 18.68
C LYS A 292 -13.96 17.42 17.52
N ALA A 293 -13.20 17.79 16.49
CA ALA A 293 -13.71 18.56 15.34
C ALA A 293 -14.77 17.81 14.51
N LEU A 294 -14.80 16.47 14.57
CA LEU A 294 -15.84 15.63 13.98
C LEU A 294 -17.00 15.42 14.97
N SER A 295 -18.25 15.50 14.51
CA SER A 295 -19.41 15.18 15.35
C SER A 295 -20.53 14.49 14.57
N ALA A 296 -21.21 13.55 15.22
CA ALA A 296 -22.39 12.88 14.68
C ALA A 296 -23.66 13.54 15.24
N SER A 297 -24.54 14.00 14.36
CA SER A 297 -25.84 14.57 14.75
C SER A 297 -26.90 13.48 15.01
N GLN A 298 -26.67 12.27 14.50
CA GLN A 298 -27.51 11.09 14.65
C GLN A 298 -26.61 9.85 14.70
N GLY A 299 -27.03 8.80 15.40
CA GLY A 299 -26.30 7.53 15.43
C GLY A 299 -26.76 6.63 16.58
N PRO A 300 -26.50 5.31 16.51
CA PRO A 300 -26.80 4.38 17.60
C PRO A 300 -25.82 4.49 18.79
N GLU A 301 -24.66 5.11 18.59
CA GLU A 301 -23.52 5.12 19.50
C GLU A 301 -22.76 6.46 19.41
N PRO A 302 -22.05 6.89 20.48
CA PRO A 302 -21.13 8.02 20.42
C PRO A 302 -19.94 7.71 19.49
N LEU A 303 -19.39 8.74 18.82
CA LEU A 303 -18.18 8.61 18.00
C LEU A 303 -16.91 8.39 18.82
N TYR A 304 -16.89 8.91 20.05
CA TYR A 304 -15.70 8.99 20.89
C TYR A 304 -15.94 8.24 22.19
N ASP A 305 -14.95 7.49 22.62
CA ASP A 305 -14.93 6.90 23.96
C ASP A 305 -14.53 7.96 25.02
N PRO A 306 -14.83 7.74 26.31
CA PRO A 306 -14.56 8.74 27.37
C PRO A 306 -13.08 9.09 27.54
N ASP A 307 -12.20 8.14 27.22
CA ASP A 307 -10.74 8.22 27.28
C ASP A 307 -10.09 8.67 25.96
N TYR A 308 -10.88 9.13 24.98
CA TYR A 308 -10.39 9.59 23.68
C TYR A 308 -9.26 10.63 23.80
N THR A 309 -8.11 10.28 23.25
CA THR A 309 -6.84 11.01 23.39
C THR A 309 -6.65 12.19 22.45
N GLY A 310 -7.43 12.29 21.37
CA GLY A 310 -7.25 13.30 20.32
C GLY A 310 -6.09 13.07 19.35
N ASN A 311 -5.30 11.98 19.49
CA ASN A 311 -4.15 11.74 18.62
C ASN A 311 -4.47 10.70 17.55
N HIS A 312 -4.06 10.94 16.30
CA HIS A 312 -4.22 10.01 15.19
C HIS A 312 -2.90 9.80 14.44
N ILE A 313 -2.68 8.59 13.93
CA ILE A 313 -1.49 8.23 13.14
C ILE A 313 -1.90 8.10 11.69
N ILE A 314 -1.40 9.00 10.84
CA ILE A 314 -1.66 9.01 9.40
C ILE A 314 -0.38 8.57 8.67
N VAL A 315 -0.52 7.73 7.65
CA VAL A 315 0.59 7.36 6.76
C VAL A 315 0.34 7.95 5.37
N PHE A 316 1.30 8.76 4.91
CA PHE A 316 1.31 9.38 3.59
C PHE A 316 2.37 8.75 2.70
N GLU A 317 2.10 8.66 1.40
CA GLU A 317 3.07 8.21 0.38
C GLU A 317 3.11 9.15 -0.84
N ASN A 318 4.32 9.39 -1.36
CA ASN A 318 4.55 10.09 -2.63
C ASN A 318 5.43 9.25 -3.57
N GLN A 319 4.97 8.96 -4.78
CA GLN A 319 5.82 8.34 -5.80
C GLN A 319 6.77 9.40 -6.38
N LEU A 320 8.06 9.27 -6.04
CA LEU A 320 9.10 10.16 -6.54
C LEU A 320 9.36 9.92 -8.02
N THR A 321 9.36 10.98 -8.83
CA THR A 321 9.58 10.87 -10.28
C THR A 321 11.02 10.41 -10.53
N MET A 322 11.18 9.27 -11.22
CA MET A 322 12.48 8.71 -11.56
C MET A 322 13.20 9.58 -12.61
N PRO A 323 14.49 9.92 -12.42
CA PRO A 323 15.31 10.52 -13.48
C PRO A 323 15.65 9.50 -14.58
N SER A 324 16.31 9.93 -15.65
CA SER A 324 16.80 9.01 -16.69
C SER A 324 17.75 7.97 -16.09
N LEU A 325 17.58 6.69 -16.44
CA LEU A 325 18.46 5.60 -15.98
C LEU A 325 19.93 5.83 -16.41
N MET A 326 20.18 6.60 -17.47
CA MET A 326 21.54 6.96 -17.90
C MET A 326 22.26 7.85 -16.88
N ALA A 327 21.55 8.59 -16.03
CA ALA A 327 22.18 9.42 -15.01
C ALA A 327 22.96 8.60 -13.97
N MET A 328 22.69 7.29 -13.82
CA MET A 328 23.48 6.38 -12.96
C MET A 328 24.89 6.09 -13.49
N ILE A 329 25.24 6.57 -14.70
CA ILE A 329 26.60 6.50 -15.24
C ILE A 329 27.47 7.59 -14.61
N ASP A 330 26.90 8.79 -14.46
CA ASP A 330 27.63 10.02 -14.08
C ASP A 330 27.44 10.40 -12.59
N HIS A 331 26.51 9.76 -11.88
CA HIS A 331 26.10 10.11 -10.51
C HIS A 331 26.16 8.90 -9.57
N SER A 332 26.54 9.14 -8.31
CA SER A 332 26.41 8.15 -7.22
C SER A 332 24.94 7.83 -6.91
N GLU A 333 24.68 6.77 -6.12
CA GLU A 333 23.32 6.43 -5.70
C GLU A 333 22.63 7.58 -4.93
N GLN A 334 23.36 8.30 -4.08
CA GLN A 334 22.80 9.42 -3.30
C GLN A 334 22.46 10.62 -4.19
N GLU A 335 23.32 10.93 -5.16
CA GLU A 335 23.03 11.96 -6.17
C GLU A 335 21.86 11.56 -7.07
N PHE A 336 21.76 10.27 -7.46
CA PHE A 336 20.64 9.74 -8.24
C PHE A 336 19.31 9.77 -7.48
N ILE A 337 19.33 9.59 -6.15
CA ILE A 337 18.17 9.86 -5.28
C ILE A 337 17.85 11.36 -5.30
N ASN A 338 18.84 12.23 -5.14
CA ASN A 338 18.69 13.69 -5.15
C ASN A 338 18.25 14.27 -6.51
N LEU A 339 18.44 13.56 -7.63
CA LEU A 339 17.87 13.92 -8.94
C LEU A 339 16.35 13.69 -9.05
N ARG A 340 15.73 12.93 -8.14
CA ARG A 340 14.29 12.64 -8.19
C ARG A 340 13.45 13.87 -7.89
N LYS A 341 12.33 14.02 -8.62
CA LYS A 341 11.37 15.11 -8.39
C LYS A 341 10.25 14.65 -7.44
N LEU A 342 10.15 15.34 -6.29
CA LEU A 342 8.98 15.31 -5.41
C LEU A 342 7.86 16.15 -6.06
N ASN A 343 6.62 15.67 -6.02
CA ASN A 343 5.46 16.42 -6.51
C ASN A 343 4.36 16.41 -5.45
N PHE A 344 4.07 17.57 -4.84
CA PHE A 344 3.07 17.66 -3.77
C PHE A 344 1.66 17.22 -4.20
N LYS A 345 1.31 17.25 -5.50
CA LYS A 345 0.02 16.73 -6.00
C LYS A 345 -0.07 15.19 -6.04
N ASN A 346 1.05 14.50 -5.85
CA ASN A 346 1.15 13.04 -5.86
C ASN A 346 1.14 12.42 -4.46
N TRP A 347 1.01 13.21 -3.38
CA TRP A 347 0.81 12.64 -2.04
C TRP A 347 -0.55 11.94 -1.97
N ARG A 348 -0.57 10.77 -1.33
CA ARG A 348 -1.80 10.02 -1.00
C ARG A 348 -1.74 9.55 0.45
N ILE A 349 -2.87 9.57 1.13
CA ILE A 349 -3.03 8.87 2.41
C ILE A 349 -3.21 7.38 2.10
N VAL A 350 -2.37 6.54 2.69
CA VAL A 350 -2.40 5.08 2.52
C VAL A 350 -2.96 4.35 3.74
N ASP A 351 -2.87 4.94 4.94
CA ASP A 351 -3.46 4.36 6.16
C ASP A 351 -3.75 5.47 7.18
N ILE A 352 -4.72 5.25 8.06
CA ILE A 352 -5.05 6.08 9.23
C ILE A 352 -5.36 5.11 10.38
N ASP A 353 -4.74 5.31 11.56
CA ASP A 353 -4.90 4.49 12.77
C ASP A 353 -4.79 2.97 12.54
N ASN A 354 -4.00 2.55 11.55
CA ASN A 354 -3.81 1.15 11.15
C ASN A 354 -5.13 0.47 10.64
N TYR A 355 -6.08 1.25 10.14
CA TYR A 355 -7.32 0.79 9.49
C TYR A 355 -7.04 -0.16 8.32
N MET A 356 -6.05 0.17 7.48
CA MET A 356 -5.58 -0.67 6.37
C MET A 356 -4.53 -1.71 6.80
N LYS A 357 -4.40 -1.97 8.10
CA LYS A 357 -3.44 -2.91 8.73
C LYS A 357 -1.99 -2.67 8.28
N GLY A 358 -1.58 -1.40 8.17
CA GLY A 358 -0.24 -0.93 7.78
C GLY A 358 -0.07 -0.66 6.27
N ASN A 359 -1.15 -0.84 5.49
CA ASN A 359 -1.22 -0.83 4.02
C ASN A 359 0.02 -1.44 3.35
N SER A 360 0.04 -2.78 3.31
CA SER A 360 1.01 -3.61 2.58
C SER A 360 1.20 -3.14 1.13
N PHE A 361 2.46 -3.03 0.70
CA PHE A 361 2.81 -2.69 -0.68
C PHE A 361 2.42 -3.75 -1.72
N PHE A 362 2.35 -5.02 -1.33
CA PHE A 362 2.08 -6.15 -2.23
C PHE A 362 0.60 -6.28 -2.58
N GLN A 363 0.29 -6.61 -3.84
CA GLN A 363 -1.09 -6.77 -4.35
C GLN A 363 -1.85 -7.87 -3.60
N LYS A 364 -1.23 -9.05 -3.47
CA LYS A 364 -1.72 -10.21 -2.69
C LYS A 364 -0.58 -10.74 -1.81
N HIS A 365 -0.93 -11.23 -0.62
CA HIS A 365 -0.07 -12.13 0.16
C HIS A 365 -0.32 -13.58 -0.25
N LYS A 366 0.76 -14.32 -0.50
CA LYS A 366 0.78 -15.78 -0.64
C LYS A 366 1.59 -16.38 0.49
N THR A 367 1.32 -17.65 0.77
CA THR A 367 2.14 -18.52 1.62
C THR A 367 3.34 -19.10 0.87
N ASP A 368 4.37 -19.56 1.61
CA ASP A 368 5.54 -20.29 1.09
C ASP A 368 5.14 -21.45 0.17
N LYS A 369 4.06 -22.14 0.57
CA LYS A 369 3.49 -23.26 -0.18
C LYS A 369 2.85 -22.81 -1.49
N GLU A 370 1.94 -21.82 -1.48
CA GLU A 370 1.33 -21.31 -2.72
C GLU A 370 2.39 -20.81 -3.72
N PHE A 371 3.44 -20.14 -3.24
CA PHE A 371 4.54 -19.70 -4.10
C PHE A 371 5.35 -20.88 -4.64
N THR A 372 5.69 -21.86 -3.80
CA THR A 372 6.46 -23.05 -4.22
C THR A 372 5.66 -23.92 -5.18
N ASP A 373 4.38 -24.21 -4.89
CA ASP A 373 3.49 -24.99 -5.75
C ASP A 373 3.35 -24.31 -7.14
N GLN A 374 3.20 -22.98 -7.17
CA GLN A 374 3.18 -22.21 -8.43
C GLN A 374 4.54 -22.28 -9.15
N MET A 375 5.66 -22.11 -8.44
CA MET A 375 6.99 -22.17 -9.02
C MET A 375 7.29 -23.55 -9.62
N GLU A 376 6.94 -24.64 -8.93
CA GLU A 376 7.10 -26.01 -9.44
C GLU A 376 6.23 -26.28 -10.68
N PHE A 377 5.04 -25.68 -10.76
CA PHE A 377 4.15 -25.75 -11.93
C PHE A 377 4.78 -25.11 -13.19
N TYR A 378 5.15 -23.81 -13.16
CA TYR A 378 5.76 -23.14 -14.33
C TYR A 378 7.14 -23.71 -14.72
N LEU A 379 7.78 -24.49 -13.86
CA LEU A 379 9.03 -25.21 -14.13
C LEU A 379 8.84 -26.66 -14.62
N GLY A 380 7.60 -27.15 -14.73
CA GLY A 380 7.28 -28.51 -15.22
C GLY A 380 7.74 -29.63 -14.27
N ILE A 381 7.77 -29.38 -12.95
CA ILE A 381 8.26 -30.34 -11.95
C ILE A 381 7.17 -31.39 -11.59
N ASN A 382 5.89 -31.07 -11.80
CA ASN A 382 4.76 -31.87 -11.30
C ASN A 382 3.81 -32.45 -12.35
N ASP A 383 4.04 -32.22 -13.65
CA ASP A 383 3.21 -32.78 -14.72
C ASP A 383 3.21 -34.32 -14.72
N GLY A 384 2.03 -34.90 -14.90
CA GLY A 384 1.73 -36.29 -14.53
C GLY A 384 2.57 -37.35 -15.26
N ASP A 385 2.73 -37.19 -16.57
CA ASP A 385 3.22 -38.22 -17.48
C ASP A 385 4.73 -38.19 -17.69
N ASN A 386 5.36 -37.06 -17.35
CA ASN A 386 6.82 -36.89 -17.31
C ASN A 386 7.30 -36.55 -15.89
N LYS A 387 6.61 -37.04 -14.84
CA LYS A 387 7.07 -36.96 -13.45
C LYS A 387 8.54 -37.37 -13.37
N PRO A 388 9.48 -36.44 -13.06
CA PRO A 388 10.89 -36.80 -13.07
C PRO A 388 11.13 -37.96 -12.11
N THR A 389 11.98 -38.91 -12.53
CA THR A 389 12.28 -40.13 -11.75
C THR A 389 12.70 -39.78 -10.33
N LYS A 390 12.64 -40.71 -9.36
CA LYS A 390 13.09 -40.41 -7.99
C LYS A 390 14.50 -39.84 -7.93
N GLU A 391 15.37 -40.18 -8.89
CA GLU A 391 16.70 -39.61 -9.06
C GLU A 391 16.65 -38.22 -9.72
N GLN A 392 15.93 -38.01 -10.82
CA GLN A 392 15.79 -36.67 -11.42
C GLN A 392 15.10 -35.67 -10.48
N LYS A 393 14.07 -36.07 -9.72
CA LYS A 393 13.47 -35.26 -8.65
C LYS A 393 14.48 -35.03 -7.52
N LYS A 394 15.33 -36.01 -7.16
CA LYS A 394 16.39 -35.83 -6.16
C LYS A 394 17.50 -34.89 -6.64
N ASP A 395 17.84 -34.88 -7.93
CA ASP A 395 18.88 -34.03 -8.51
C ASP A 395 18.36 -32.60 -8.75
N LEU A 396 17.17 -32.45 -9.35
CA LEU A 396 16.48 -31.15 -9.44
C LEU A 396 16.25 -30.56 -8.05
N ARG A 397 15.78 -31.36 -7.08
CA ARG A 397 15.63 -30.93 -5.68
C ARG A 397 16.97 -30.69 -5.01
N GLN A 398 18.05 -31.39 -5.36
CA GLN A 398 19.37 -31.06 -4.82
C GLN A 398 19.93 -29.77 -5.40
N ASP A 399 19.69 -29.46 -6.67
CA ASP A 399 20.13 -28.20 -7.28
C ASP A 399 19.22 -27.04 -6.87
N PHE A 400 17.92 -27.28 -6.67
CA PHE A 400 17.02 -26.35 -5.98
C PHE A 400 17.35 -26.22 -4.49
N GLU A 401 17.76 -27.26 -3.77
CA GLU A 401 18.21 -27.15 -2.39
C GLU A 401 19.61 -26.52 -2.30
N LYS A 402 20.48 -26.64 -3.30
CA LYS A 402 21.76 -25.90 -3.37
C LYS A 402 21.49 -24.43 -3.66
N LEU A 403 20.62 -24.13 -4.63
CA LEU A 403 20.20 -22.77 -4.98
C LEU A 403 19.46 -22.12 -3.81
N ALA A 404 18.49 -22.82 -3.20
CA ALA A 404 17.74 -22.35 -2.05
C ALA A 404 18.58 -22.33 -0.76
N LYS A 405 19.55 -23.22 -0.53
CA LYS A 405 20.49 -23.07 0.61
C LYS A 405 21.50 -21.95 0.36
N PHE A 406 21.93 -21.72 -0.89
CA PHE A 406 22.73 -20.56 -1.25
C PHE A 406 21.94 -19.28 -0.99
N ILE A 407 20.73 -19.16 -1.55
CA ILE A 407 19.78 -18.06 -1.32
C ILE A 407 19.47 -17.91 0.18
N LEU A 408 19.00 -18.93 0.90
CA LEU A 408 18.73 -18.86 2.35
C LEU A 408 19.98 -18.66 3.23
N SER A 409 21.19 -18.69 2.65
CA SER A 409 22.45 -18.33 3.34
C SER A 409 22.96 -16.92 2.99
N SER A 410 22.38 -16.27 1.97
CA SER A 410 22.67 -14.88 1.57
C SER A 410 21.47 -13.94 1.68
N GLU A 411 20.25 -14.47 1.79
CA GLU A 411 19.06 -13.77 2.25
C GLU A 411 19.22 -13.46 3.75
N PRO A 412 19.14 -12.19 4.17
CA PRO A 412 18.91 -11.89 5.57
C PRO A 412 17.57 -12.51 5.99
N ARG A 413 17.46 -13.02 7.22
CA ARG A 413 16.25 -13.70 7.75
C ARG A 413 14.99 -12.80 7.85
N SER A 414 15.06 -11.57 7.35
CA SER A 414 14.11 -10.47 7.48
C SER A 414 12.65 -10.84 7.17
N ASN A 415 12.39 -11.54 6.06
CA ASN A 415 11.01 -11.79 5.62
C ASN A 415 10.29 -12.86 6.46
N ARG A 416 11.02 -13.78 7.13
CA ARG A 416 10.45 -14.95 7.83
C ARG A 416 9.66 -14.64 9.12
N GLY A 417 9.42 -13.37 9.44
CA GLY A 417 8.59 -12.94 10.57
C GLY A 417 7.23 -12.33 10.17
N LEU A 418 7.04 -11.88 8.94
CA LEU A 418 5.86 -11.10 8.55
C LEU A 418 4.57 -11.94 8.46
N GLU A 419 4.67 -13.17 7.93
CA GLU A 419 3.51 -14.07 7.75
C GLU A 419 2.88 -14.49 9.08
N ARG A 420 3.66 -14.74 10.14
CA ARG A 420 3.11 -15.12 11.45
C ARG A 420 2.14 -14.08 12.01
N PHE A 421 2.44 -12.79 11.84
CA PHE A 421 1.55 -11.71 12.29
C PHE A 421 0.29 -11.55 11.41
N ILE A 422 0.28 -12.10 10.20
CA ILE A 422 -0.90 -12.14 9.33
C ILE A 422 -1.73 -13.38 9.67
N ASP A 423 -1.12 -14.55 9.75
CA ASP A 423 -1.80 -15.82 10.03
C ASP A 423 -2.37 -15.88 11.46
N GLU A 424 -1.66 -15.42 12.49
CA GLU A 424 -2.20 -15.36 13.87
C GLU A 424 -3.41 -14.40 13.98
N VAL A 425 -3.47 -13.36 13.15
CA VAL A 425 -4.58 -12.39 13.11
C VAL A 425 -5.73 -12.85 12.21
N ILE A 426 -5.46 -13.70 11.20
CA ILE A 426 -6.47 -14.28 10.29
C ILE A 426 -7.01 -15.62 10.81
N ALA A 427 -6.34 -16.28 11.75
CA ALA A 427 -6.79 -17.54 12.36
C ALA A 427 -7.75 -17.36 13.56
N GLN A 428 -7.92 -16.15 14.10
CA GLN A 428 -8.84 -15.88 15.23
C GLN A 428 -10.23 -15.26 14.94
N PRO A 429 -10.69 -14.94 13.70
CA PRO A 429 -11.99 -14.30 13.50
C PRO A 429 -13.15 -15.23 13.87
N GLU A 430 -13.02 -16.55 13.67
CA GLU A 430 -14.06 -17.51 14.07
C GLU A 430 -14.21 -17.61 15.59
N GLN A 431 -13.11 -17.48 16.34
CA GLN A 431 -13.15 -17.46 17.81
C GLN A 431 -13.79 -16.17 18.33
N THR A 432 -13.41 -15.00 17.79
CA THR A 432 -13.99 -13.72 18.24
C THR A 432 -15.46 -13.57 17.84
N VAL A 433 -15.88 -14.05 16.67
CA VAL A 433 -17.30 -14.06 16.27
C VAL A 433 -18.11 -15.00 17.16
N ALA A 434 -17.62 -16.22 17.44
CA ALA A 434 -18.32 -17.16 18.33
C ALA A 434 -18.42 -16.64 19.78
N GLU A 435 -17.40 -15.94 20.28
CA GLU A 435 -17.38 -15.36 21.62
C GLU A 435 -18.28 -14.12 21.72
N VAL A 436 -18.30 -13.25 20.70
CA VAL A 436 -19.25 -12.12 20.60
C VAL A 436 -20.69 -12.62 20.49
N GLU A 437 -20.97 -13.64 19.66
CA GLU A 437 -22.30 -14.26 19.61
C GLU A 437 -22.75 -14.80 20.97
N LYS A 438 -21.82 -15.35 21.77
CA LYS A 438 -22.09 -15.88 23.09
C LYS A 438 -22.44 -14.78 24.09
N LEU A 439 -21.66 -13.70 24.11
CA LEU A 439 -21.93 -12.51 24.94
C LEU A 439 -23.29 -11.88 24.61
N VAL A 440 -23.62 -11.70 23.33
CA VAL A 440 -24.91 -11.17 22.89
C VAL A 440 -26.08 -12.07 23.33
N LYS A 441 -25.93 -13.40 23.29
CA LYS A 441 -26.95 -14.34 23.78
C LYS A 441 -27.09 -14.32 25.30
N GLU A 442 -26.00 -14.09 26.04
CA GLU A 442 -26.01 -13.95 27.50
C GLU A 442 -26.67 -12.64 27.96
N ASP A 443 -26.48 -11.52 27.26
CA ASP A 443 -27.15 -10.26 27.63
C ASP A 443 -28.65 -10.26 27.28
N VAL A 444 -29.04 -10.77 26.10
CA VAL A 444 -30.46 -10.97 25.74
C VAL A 444 -31.20 -11.87 26.73
N THR A 445 -30.50 -12.82 27.39
CA THR A 445 -31.10 -13.65 28.45
C THR A 445 -31.07 -13.03 29.85
N LYS A 446 -30.28 -11.98 30.10
CA LYS A 446 -30.37 -11.15 31.32
C LYS A 446 -31.56 -10.21 31.26
N ASP A 447 -31.75 -9.49 30.15
CA ASP A 447 -32.85 -8.53 29.99
C ASP A 447 -34.22 -9.19 30.09
N ASN A 448 -34.41 -10.34 29.41
CA ASN A 448 -35.65 -11.12 29.51
C ASN A 448 -35.95 -11.57 30.95
N LYS A 449 -34.93 -11.90 31.76
CA LYS A 449 -35.12 -12.24 33.18
C LYS A 449 -35.48 -11.02 34.02
N GLN A 450 -34.92 -9.85 33.76
CA GLN A 450 -35.29 -8.62 34.46
C GLN A 450 -36.73 -8.18 34.14
N GLN A 451 -37.16 -8.27 32.88
CA GLN A 451 -38.54 -7.97 32.49
C GLN A 451 -39.55 -8.95 33.12
N GLN A 452 -39.24 -10.26 33.17
CA GLN A 452 -40.09 -11.23 33.86
C GLN A 452 -40.15 -10.99 35.38
N ALA A 453 -39.06 -10.55 36.01
CA ALA A 453 -39.06 -10.20 37.43
C ALA A 453 -39.94 -8.97 37.75
N GLN A 454 -39.93 -7.94 36.89
CA GLN A 454 -40.76 -6.74 37.08
C GLN A 454 -42.26 -7.02 36.93
N LEU A 455 -42.64 -8.01 36.11
CA LEU A 455 -44.04 -8.43 35.93
C LEU A 455 -44.61 -9.27 37.11
N ALA A 456 -43.78 -9.67 38.08
CA ALA A 456 -44.16 -10.57 39.16
C ALA A 456 -44.55 -9.87 40.49
N MET A 457 -44.55 -8.53 40.56
CA MET A 457 -44.85 -7.82 41.82
C MET A 457 -46.35 -7.87 42.21
N PRO A 458 -46.71 -8.28 43.45
CA PRO A 458 -48.10 -8.26 43.92
C PRO A 458 -48.64 -6.83 44.10
N LYS A 459 -49.92 -6.64 43.76
CA LYS A 459 -50.64 -5.38 44.01
C LYS A 459 -51.14 -5.31 45.45
N GLU A 460 -50.44 -4.60 46.32
CA GLU A 460 -50.93 -4.31 47.66
C GLU A 460 -52.08 -3.30 47.69
N LYS A 461 -52.77 -3.23 48.84
CA LYS A 461 -54.13 -2.68 48.95
C LYS A 461 -54.17 -1.20 49.31
N LYS A 462 -55.20 -0.51 48.80
CA LYS A 462 -55.60 0.84 49.19
C LYS A 462 -55.87 0.93 50.71
N GLN A 463 -55.40 1.99 51.35
CA GLN A 463 -56.03 2.57 52.55
C GLN A 463 -56.51 4.00 52.26
N LYS A 464 -57.32 4.57 53.18
CA LYS A 464 -58.06 5.83 53.02
C LYS A 464 -57.66 6.86 54.08
N GLY A 465 -57.73 8.14 53.70
CA GLY A 465 -57.75 9.29 54.61
C GLY A 465 -56.35 9.84 54.96
N GLY A 466 -56.22 11.15 55.25
CA GLY A 466 -57.23 12.20 55.11
C GLY A 466 -56.86 13.54 55.75
N ASP A 467 -57.45 14.60 55.22
CA ASP A 467 -57.70 15.92 55.84
C ASP A 467 -56.56 16.93 56.15
N LYS A 468 -56.92 18.21 55.92
CA LYS A 468 -56.48 19.47 56.55
C LYS A 468 -55.24 20.27 56.10
N GLN A 469 -55.56 21.37 55.40
CA GLN A 469 -55.32 22.79 55.79
C GLN A 469 -53.88 23.27 56.16
N GLN A 470 -53.31 24.14 55.32
CA GLN A 470 -53.09 25.59 55.52
C GLN A 470 -52.33 26.16 54.29
N VAL A 471 -52.73 27.26 53.61
CA VAL A 471 -52.80 28.70 53.98
C VAL A 471 -51.44 29.42 53.98
N ASN A 472 -51.06 29.93 52.81
CA ASN A 472 -50.58 31.30 52.48
C ASN A 472 -50.29 31.34 50.96
N LYS A 473 -50.66 32.31 50.11
CA LYS A 473 -50.90 33.79 50.18
C LYS A 473 -49.64 34.61 49.82
N GLU A 474 -49.87 35.66 49.02
CA GLU A 474 -48.93 36.70 48.53
C GLU A 474 -47.90 36.30 47.44
N GLU A 475 -47.56 37.17 46.46
CA GLU A 475 -48.40 38.15 45.74
C GLU A 475 -47.78 38.61 44.39
N ASN A 476 -48.61 39.20 43.53
CA ASN A 476 -48.39 40.16 42.43
C ASN A 476 -46.98 40.41 41.84
N GLY A 477 -46.88 40.45 40.49
CA GLY A 477 -45.63 40.79 39.77
C GLY A 477 -45.77 41.12 38.27
N ASP A 478 -46.88 41.72 37.85
CA ASP A 478 -47.21 41.97 36.42
C ASP A 478 -46.64 43.32 35.92
N GLN A 479 -46.00 43.35 34.74
CA GLN A 479 -45.93 44.56 33.89
C GLN A 479 -45.43 44.31 32.45
N GLN A 480 -46.06 44.99 31.48
CA GLN A 480 -45.69 45.01 30.06
C GLN A 480 -45.58 46.45 29.54
N LYS A 481 -44.77 46.69 28.48
CA LYS A 481 -44.86 47.83 27.52
C LYS A 481 -44.54 49.22 28.14
N GLN A 482 -44.27 50.35 27.45
CA GLN A 482 -43.93 50.77 26.05
C GLN A 482 -43.35 52.22 26.15
N ALA A 483 -42.75 52.90 25.17
CA ALA A 483 -41.87 52.61 24.01
C ALA A 483 -41.60 53.94 23.23
N LYS A 484 -40.82 53.90 22.13
CA LYS A 484 -40.45 55.04 21.24
C LYS A 484 -39.36 55.96 21.85
N GLN A 485 -38.63 56.83 21.13
CA GLN A 485 -38.83 57.40 19.78
C GLN A 485 -37.50 57.92 19.14
N ASN A 486 -37.57 58.46 17.90
CA ASN A 486 -36.51 59.13 17.09
C ASN A 486 -35.61 58.17 16.26
N ALA A 487 -35.42 58.25 14.93
CA ALA A 487 -35.70 59.22 13.86
C ALA A 487 -34.89 60.55 13.94
N ALA A 488 -34.19 61.05 12.91
CA ALA A 488 -33.98 60.61 11.51
C ALA A 488 -32.45 60.76 11.15
N GLU A 489 -31.91 60.95 9.94
CA GLU A 489 -32.41 61.25 8.58
C GLU A 489 -31.34 60.90 7.52
N LYS A 490 -31.74 60.33 6.35
CA LYS A 490 -31.43 60.83 4.98
C LYS A 490 -31.97 59.89 3.89
N LYS A 491 -32.11 60.42 2.66
CA LYS A 491 -32.75 59.79 1.48
C LYS A 491 -31.77 59.63 0.30
N PRO A 492 -32.13 58.87 -0.75
CA PRO A 492 -31.19 58.40 -1.77
C PRO A 492 -31.00 59.39 -2.92
N GLU A 493 -29.94 59.17 -3.70
CA GLU A 493 -29.86 59.61 -5.10
C GLU A 493 -30.17 58.43 -6.03
N GLN A 494 -31.02 58.68 -7.02
CA GLN A 494 -31.07 57.88 -8.25
C GLN A 494 -30.14 58.54 -9.26
N ASN A 495 -29.49 57.76 -10.12
CA ASN A 495 -29.24 58.27 -11.47
C ASN A 495 -29.21 57.16 -12.51
N SER A 496 -29.95 57.39 -13.59
CA SER A 496 -30.00 56.56 -14.77
C SER A 496 -28.96 57.04 -15.78
N ASN A 497 -28.41 56.13 -16.60
CA ASN A 497 -28.35 56.46 -18.03
C ASN A 497 -28.34 55.25 -18.96
N ASN A 498 -28.72 55.50 -20.21
CA ASN A 498 -28.80 54.51 -21.28
C ASN A 498 -27.45 54.31 -21.98
N GLY A 499 -27.30 53.18 -22.67
CA GLY A 499 -26.09 52.87 -23.46
C GLY A 499 -26.29 51.68 -24.39
N SER A 500 -27.14 51.82 -25.41
CA SER A 500 -27.35 50.79 -26.44
C SER A 500 -26.64 51.14 -27.75
N THR A 501 -25.79 50.25 -28.24
CA THR A 501 -25.34 50.22 -29.65
C THR A 501 -25.27 48.78 -30.15
N ASN A 502 -25.53 48.60 -31.44
CA ASN A 502 -25.43 47.30 -32.12
C ASN A 502 -23.97 47.01 -32.48
N GLU A 503 -23.60 45.72 -32.50
CA GLU A 503 -22.88 45.10 -33.61
C GLU A 503 -23.16 43.58 -33.51
N GLN A 504 -24.02 43.06 -34.38
CA GLN A 504 -23.68 42.45 -35.68
C GLN A 504 -22.90 41.12 -35.55
N ALA A 505 -23.45 40.07 -36.15
CA ALA A 505 -22.92 38.73 -36.10
C ALA A 505 -22.11 38.42 -37.37
N GLU A 506 -20.86 37.99 -37.20
CA GLU A 506 -20.05 37.44 -38.29
C GLU A 506 -19.95 35.91 -38.19
N LYS A 507 -19.89 35.27 -39.35
CA LYS A 507 -19.70 33.82 -39.54
C LYS A 507 -18.46 33.60 -40.41
N GLN A 508 -18.04 32.34 -40.53
CA GLN A 508 -16.84 31.88 -41.28
C GLN A 508 -15.54 32.04 -40.45
N ALA A 509 -14.49 31.23 -40.61
CA ALA A 509 -14.29 30.04 -41.45
C ALA A 509 -13.39 29.01 -40.71
N PRO A 510 -13.33 27.73 -41.13
CA PRO A 510 -12.57 26.69 -40.44
C PRO A 510 -11.04 26.78 -40.67
N ILE A 511 -10.27 26.40 -39.65
CA ILE A 511 -8.80 26.23 -39.76
C ILE A 511 -8.48 24.98 -40.59
N GLN A 512 -7.41 25.08 -41.39
CA GLN A 512 -7.10 24.17 -42.50
C GLN A 512 -6.39 22.88 -42.07
N ALA A 513 -6.47 21.86 -42.92
CA ALA A 513 -5.82 20.57 -42.72
C ALA A 513 -4.29 20.63 -42.95
N ALA A 514 -3.54 19.74 -42.28
CA ALA A 514 -2.09 19.65 -42.45
C ALA A 514 -1.70 19.13 -43.85
N PRO A 515 -0.65 19.71 -44.48
CA PRO A 515 -0.14 19.21 -45.76
C PRO A 515 0.61 17.89 -45.59
N LYS A 516 0.51 17.02 -46.61
CA LYS A 516 1.36 15.82 -46.72
C LYS A 516 2.71 16.22 -47.30
N SER A 517 3.80 15.75 -46.71
CA SER A 517 5.13 15.79 -47.33
C SER A 517 5.36 14.49 -48.12
N SER A 518 5.41 14.58 -49.44
CA SER A 518 5.92 13.55 -50.34
C SER A 518 7.29 13.96 -50.88
N ASP A 519 8.17 12.97 -51.00
CA ASP A 519 9.32 12.84 -51.92
C ASP A 519 9.84 14.09 -52.66
N GLU A 520 11.16 14.33 -52.59
CA GLU A 520 12.01 13.88 -53.72
C GLU A 520 13.51 13.79 -53.35
N LYS A 521 14.33 13.36 -54.33
CA LYS A 521 15.74 13.00 -54.20
C LYS A 521 16.66 14.11 -54.72
N GLN A 522 17.86 14.21 -54.17
CA GLN A 522 19.10 14.38 -54.93
C GLN A 522 20.17 13.45 -54.35
#